data_AF-A0A7I7RSY2-F1
#
_entry.id   AF-A0A7I7RSY2-F1
#
_cell.length_a   1.000
_cell.length_b   1.000
_cell.length_c   1.000
_cell.angle_alpha   90.00
_cell.angle_beta   90.00
_cell.angle_gamma   90.00
#
_symmetry.space_group_name_H-M   'P 1'
#
loop_
_entity.id
_entity.type
_entity.pdbx_description
1 polymer ?
#
loop_
_entity_poly.entity_id
_entity_poly.type
_entity_poly.pdbx_seq_one_letter_code
_entity_poly.pdbx_strand_id
1 'polypeptide(L)' 'MVYRTCRTFHMGGAMGDIMRAAGDKLRLVHVADTMNHHRNHGLRYITNPPGNLVRVHQHSKAVANSSIPSDR' A
#
# COMPACT_ATOMS: atom_id res chain seq x y z
N MET A 1 19.28 2.39 -3.42
CA MET A 1 17.91 2.93 -3.42
C MET A 1 16.99 2.01 -2.63
N VAL A 2 16.06 2.58 -1.86
CA VAL A 2 15.05 1.85 -1.09
C VAL A 2 13.69 2.07 -1.73
N TYR A 3 12.96 0.99 -1.98
CA TYR A 3 11.63 1.03 -2.59
C TYR A 3 10.55 0.61 -1.61
N ARG A 4 9.40 1.30 -1.62
CA ARG A 4 8.27 1.11 -0.68
C ARG A 4 6.98 0.88 -1.48
N THR A 5 6.53 -0.36 -1.56
CA THR A 5 5.39 -0.77 -2.40
C THR A 5 4.11 0.00 -2.06
N CYS A 6 3.84 0.24 -0.78
CA CYS A 6 2.64 0.93 -0.32
C CYS A 6 2.54 2.39 -0.76
N ARG A 7 3.65 3.10 -0.96
CA ARG A 7 3.62 4.49 -1.46
C ARG A 7 3.33 4.54 -2.95
N THR A 8 3.94 3.64 -3.71
CA THR A 8 3.69 3.54 -5.15
C THR A 8 2.24 3.17 -5.43
N PHE A 9 1.70 2.20 -4.69
CA PHE A 9 0.29 1.81 -4.78
C PHE A 9 -0.66 2.99 -4.48
N HIS A 10 -0.35 3.79 -3.45
CA HIS A 10 -1.18 4.96 -3.13
C HIS A 10 -1.10 6.07 -4.18
N MET A 11 0.05 6.24 -4.83
CA MET A 11 0.26 7.25 -5.86
C MET A 11 -0.21 6.80 -7.25
N GLY A 12 -0.75 5.58 -7.40
CA GLY A 12 -1.20 5.04 -8.69
C GLY A 12 -0.06 4.72 -9.66
N GLY A 13 1.17 4.52 -9.17
CA GLY A 13 2.34 4.28 -10.01
C GLY A 13 2.45 2.82 -10.50
N ALA A 14 2.96 2.63 -11.71
CA ALA A 14 3.26 1.30 -12.27
C ALA A 14 4.47 0.68 -11.56
N MET A 15 4.22 -0.23 -10.60
CA MET A 15 5.25 -0.82 -9.75
C MET A 15 6.36 -1.53 -10.55
N GLY A 16 5.98 -2.30 -11.58
CA GLY A 16 6.93 -3.04 -12.41
C GLY A 16 7.91 -2.13 -13.15
N ASP A 17 7.41 -1.05 -13.75
CA ASP A 17 8.22 -0.09 -14.50
C ASP A 17 9.21 0.64 -13.60
N ILE A 18 8.77 1.01 -12.39
CA ILE A 18 9.63 1.69 -11.42
C ILE A 18 10.75 0.75 -10.92
N MET A 19 10.43 -0.52 -10.68
CA MET A 19 11.44 -1.52 -10.30
C MET A 19 12.43 -1.79 -11.44
N ARG A 20 11.94 -1.89 -12.68
CA ARG A 20 12.78 -2.07 -13.88
C ARG A 20 13.69 -0.87 -14.12
N ALA A 21 13.18 0.35 -13.98
CA ALA A 21 13.95 1.58 -14.11
C ALA A 21 15.00 1.75 -13.00
N ALA A 22 14.73 1.26 -11.79
CA ALA A 22 15.69 1.30 -10.69
C ALA A 22 16.87 0.34 -10.92
N GLY A 23 16.63 -0.83 -11.54
CA GLY A 23 17.67 -1.81 -11.88
C GLY A 23 18.59 -2.13 -10.70
N ASP A 24 19.90 -2.18 -10.96
CA ASP A 24 20.93 -2.52 -9.96
C ASP A 24 21.08 -1.50 -8.82
N LYS A 25 20.41 -0.34 -8.93
CA LYS A 25 20.37 0.64 -7.83
C LYS A 25 19.39 0.22 -6.74
N LEU A 26 18.48 -0.71 -7.01
CA LEU A 26 17.52 -1.24 -6.04
C LEU A 26 18.23 -2.16 -5.04
N ARG A 27 18.35 -1.70 -3.79
CA ARG A 27 19.13 -2.37 -2.74
C ARG A 27 18.26 -3.02 -1.66
N LEU A 28 17.02 -2.54 -1.50
CA LEU A 28 16.10 -2.99 -0.48
C LEU A 28 14.66 -2.68 -0.88
N VAL A 29 13.76 -3.64 -0.72
CA VAL A 29 12.33 -3.50 -0.96
C VAL A 29 11.59 -3.68 0.36
N HIS A 30 10.92 -2.62 0.81
CA HIS A 30 9.99 -2.69 1.93
C HIS A 30 8.62 -3.06 1.39
N VAL A 31 8.24 -4.30 1.65
CA VAL A 31 6.90 -4.81 1.39
C VAL A 31 6.04 -4.58 2.62
N ALA A 32 4.97 -3.82 2.46
CA ALA A 32 3.99 -3.58 3.50
C ALA A 32 2.59 -3.69 2.89
N ASP A 33 1.68 -4.32 3.62
CA ASP A 33 0.29 -4.48 3.23
C ASP A 33 -0.47 -3.14 3.35
N THR A 34 -1.34 -2.86 2.39
CA THR A 34 -2.25 -1.73 2.41
C THR A 34 -3.57 -2.06 1.68
N MET A 35 -4.68 -1.59 2.24
CA MET A 35 -6.01 -1.73 1.64
C MET A 35 -6.14 -0.82 0.41
N ASN A 36 -6.91 -1.27 -0.60
CA ASN A 36 -7.21 -0.47 -1.78
C ASN A 36 -8.09 0.74 -1.45
N HIS A 37 -7.48 1.92 -1.41
CA HIS A 37 -8.13 3.19 -1.11
C HIS A 37 -9.16 3.65 -2.16
N HIS A 38 -9.18 3.05 -3.35
CA HIS A 38 -10.18 3.36 -4.39
C HIS A 38 -11.52 2.63 -4.17
N ARG A 39 -11.56 1.52 -3.42
CA ARG A 39 -12.79 0.71 -3.26
C ARG A 39 -13.85 1.35 -2.35
N ASN A 40 -13.56 2.49 -1.73
CA ASN A 40 -14.38 3.16 -0.71
C ASN A 40 -14.56 4.66 -1.00
N HIS A 41 -14.96 5.04 -2.21
CA HIS A 41 -15.11 6.45 -2.63
C HIS A 41 -13.85 7.33 -2.42
N GLY A 42 -12.66 6.73 -2.41
CA GLY A 42 -11.40 7.42 -2.11
C GLY A 42 -11.14 7.68 -0.62
N LEU A 43 -12.03 7.22 0.28
CA LEU A 43 -11.86 7.37 1.73
C LEU A 43 -10.84 6.33 2.24
N ARG A 44 -9.82 6.82 2.95
CA ARG A 44 -8.75 6.00 3.52
C ARG A 44 -9.18 5.21 4.77
N TYR A 45 -10.24 5.66 5.45
CA TYR A 45 -10.80 5.04 6.66
C TYR A 45 -12.32 5.25 6.71
N ILE A 46 -13.07 4.21 7.07
CA ILE A 46 -14.51 4.26 7.35
C ILE A 46 -14.71 3.80 8.80
N THR A 47 -15.45 4.58 9.59
CA THR A 47 -15.81 4.24 10.98
C THR A 47 -17.34 4.09 11.08
N ASN A 48 -17.83 3.01 11.69
CA ASN A 48 -19.26 2.70 11.83
C ASN A 48 -19.56 2.25 13.28
N PRO A 49 -20.48 2.90 14.04
CA PRO A 49 -21.37 3.97 13.60
C PRO A 49 -20.66 5.31 13.31
N PRO A 50 -21.27 6.18 12.48
CA PRO A 50 -20.77 7.53 12.24
C PRO A 50 -20.62 8.31 13.56
N GLY A 51 -19.52 9.03 13.74
CA GLY A 51 -19.28 9.88 14.92
C GLY A 51 -18.59 9.19 16.11
N ASN A 52 -18.15 7.94 15.98
CA ASN A 52 -17.38 7.27 17.03
C ASN A 52 -16.02 7.97 17.30
N LEU A 53 -15.65 8.09 18.58
CA LEU A 53 -14.39 8.67 19.08
C LEU A 53 -13.18 7.72 18.87
N VAL A 54 -13.02 7.20 17.65
CA VAL A 54 -11.94 6.27 17.30
C VAL A 54 -10.73 7.00 16.73
N ARG A 55 -9.56 6.71 17.29
CA ARG A 55 -8.26 7.04 16.69
C ARG A 55 -7.83 5.89 15.78
N VAL A 56 -7.59 6.17 14.50
CA VAL A 56 -7.08 5.18 13.56
C VAL A 56 -5.55 5.21 13.58
N HIS A 57 -4.93 4.11 14.01
CA HIS A 57 -3.49 3.90 14.00
C HIS A 57 -3.12 2.84 12.97
N GLN A 58 -2.31 3.19 11.97
CA GLN A 58 -2.03 2.32 10.82
C GLN A 58 -0.68 1.60 10.96
N HIS A 59 -0.72 0.31 11.28
CA HIS A 59 0.35 -0.66 10.99
C HIS A 59 -0.30 -1.97 10.52
N SER A 60 -0.02 -2.40 9.29
CA SER A 60 -0.60 -3.63 8.73
C SER A 60 0.25 -4.85 9.10
N LYS A 61 -0.38 -5.95 9.53
CA LYS A 61 0.29 -7.23 9.83
C LYS A 61 -0.04 -8.27 8.74
N ALA A 62 1.02 -8.88 8.22
CA ALA A 62 1.07 -9.99 7.26
C ALA A 62 0.55 -9.71 5.82
N VAL A 63 1.31 -10.20 4.83
CA VAL A 63 1.04 -10.16 3.37
C VAL A 63 -0.32 -10.76 2.96
N ALA A 64 -1.00 -11.51 3.83
CA ALA A 64 -2.19 -12.27 3.50
C ALA A 64 -3.45 -11.44 3.22
N ASN A 65 -3.52 -10.18 3.67
CA ASN A 65 -4.68 -9.30 3.45
C ASN A 65 -4.44 -8.27 2.33
N SER A 66 -3.37 -8.48 1.55
CA SER A 66 -2.88 -7.53 0.57
C SER A 66 -3.67 -7.54 -0.73
N SER A 67 -4.09 -6.34 -1.11
CA SER A 67 -4.66 -6.06 -2.44
C SER A 67 -3.59 -5.72 -3.49
N ILE A 68 -2.29 -5.74 -3.10
CA ILE A 68 -1.18 -5.71 -4.05
C ILE A 68 -1.15 -7.06 -4.78
N PRO A 69 -1.23 -7.08 -6.13
CA PRO A 69 -1.09 -8.31 -6.89
C PRO A 69 0.27 -8.95 -6.59
N SER A 70 0.27 -10.18 -6.08
CA SER A 70 1.47 -11.01 -6.04
C SER A 70 1.64 -11.63 -7.42
N ASP A 71 2.64 -11.18 -8.16
CA ASP A 71 3.08 -11.88 -9.37
C ASP A 71 3.59 -13.28 -8.99
N ARG A 72 2.88 -14.31 -9.44
CA ARG A 72 3.36 -15.69 -9.53
C ARG A 72 3.66 -15.98 -10.98
#